data_AF-A0A368B187-F1
#
_entry.id   AF-A0A368B187-F1
#
_cell.length_a   1.000
_cell.length_b   1.000
_cell.length_c   1.000
_cell.angle_alpha   90.00
_cell.angle_beta   90.00
_cell.angle_gamma   90.00
#
_symmetry.space_group_name_H-M   'P 1'
#
loop_
_entity.id
_entity.type
_entity.pdbx_description
1 polymer ?
#
loop_
_entity_poly.entity_id
_entity_poly.type
_entity_poly.pdbx_seq_one_letter_code
_entity_poly.pdbx_strand_id
1 'polypeptide(L)'
;MKLVSETQCASETIEKYLSEFLKETIIKEKKGKFRIIYSPELEKDILEFYELLLNPTTKSIVIVLLKSNIELSQIELVSITEKSNPSISRGLKLLLEKRIIRRNYHAPYSTYKINNKEDIFEKLHKTYPEIYHNFDGFELCYPQPKIFLDIHK
;
A
#
# COMPACT_ATOMS: atom_id res chain seq x y z
N MET A 1 -3.80 10.04 9.18
CA MET A 1 -3.86 11.51 9.25
C MET A 1 -2.93 11.95 10.37
N LYS A 2 -1.92 12.79 10.08
CA LYS A 2 -1.13 13.41 11.16
C LYS A 2 -1.88 14.67 11.61
N LEU A 3 -3.01 14.48 12.30
CA LEU A 3 -3.86 15.58 12.77
C LEU A 3 -3.05 16.64 13.52
N VAL A 4 -2.09 16.22 14.34
CA VAL A 4 -1.18 17.11 15.08
C VAL A 4 -0.40 18.06 14.16
N SER A 5 0.11 17.57 13.03
CA SER A 5 0.88 18.43 12.11
C SER A 5 0.00 19.35 11.28
N GLU A 6 -1.29 19.03 11.13
CA GLU A 6 -2.22 19.82 10.31
C GLU A 6 -2.94 20.90 11.12
N THR A 7 -3.16 20.68 12.43
CA THR A 7 -3.95 21.60 13.26
C THR A 7 -3.10 22.52 14.15
N GLN A 8 -1.79 22.30 14.22
CA GLN A 8 -0.86 23.01 15.13
C GLN A 8 -1.31 23.00 16.61
N CYS A 9 -2.19 22.08 16.98
CA CYS A 9 -2.71 21.92 18.33
C CYS A 9 -1.92 20.86 19.09
N ALA A 10 -1.87 20.98 20.42
CA ALA A 10 -1.36 19.94 21.29
C ALA A 10 -2.13 18.62 21.08
N SER A 11 -1.44 17.49 21.22
CA SER A 11 -2.00 16.15 21.07
C SER A 11 -3.24 15.93 21.94
N GLU A 12 -3.21 16.43 23.16
CA GLU A 12 -4.24 16.30 24.18
C GLU A 12 -5.53 17.00 23.76
N THR A 13 -5.41 18.18 23.15
CA THR A 13 -6.53 18.95 22.63
C THR A 13 -7.20 18.21 21.47
N ILE A 14 -6.39 17.67 20.56
CA ILE A 14 -6.89 16.89 19.41
C ILE A 14 -7.60 15.62 19.90
N GLU A 15 -7.01 14.92 20.85
CA GLU A 15 -7.60 13.70 21.41
C GLU A 15 -8.92 13.95 22.14
N LYS A 16 -9.02 15.06 22.88
CA LYS A 16 -10.27 15.48 23.52
C LYS A 16 -11.38 15.69 22.49
N TYR A 17 -11.16 16.59 21.52
CA TYR A 17 -12.20 16.94 20.54
C TYR A 17 -12.51 15.79 19.59
N LEU A 18 -11.53 14.97 19.21
CA LEU A 18 -11.78 13.78 18.41
C LEU A 18 -12.63 12.76 19.17
N SER A 19 -12.40 12.61 20.48
CA SER A 19 -13.22 11.73 21.31
C SER A 19 -14.65 12.24 21.49
N GLU A 20 -14.85 13.54 21.59
CA GLU A 20 -16.19 14.17 21.60
C GLU A 20 -16.88 13.97 20.24
N PHE A 21 -16.20 14.27 19.15
CA PHE A 21 -16.70 14.10 17.78
C PHE A 21 -17.11 12.65 17.47
N LEU A 22 -16.33 11.65 17.92
CA LEU A 22 -16.67 10.24 17.70
C LEU A 22 -17.88 9.77 18.53
N LYS A 23 -18.28 10.48 19.59
CA LYS A 23 -19.51 10.17 20.34
C LYS A 23 -20.75 10.73 19.67
N GLU A 24 -20.62 11.87 19.00
CA GLU A 24 -21.74 12.61 18.41
C GLU A 24 -21.98 12.26 16.94
N THR A 25 -21.05 11.55 16.31
CA THR A 25 -21.13 11.18 14.90
C THR A 25 -21.29 9.67 14.71
N ILE A 26 -21.72 9.29 13.51
CA ILE A 26 -21.88 7.87 13.14
C ILE A 26 -20.52 7.24 12.78
N ILE A 27 -19.44 8.02 12.71
CA ILE A 27 -18.12 7.58 12.24
C ILE A 27 -17.48 6.57 13.20
N LYS A 28 -16.80 5.55 12.68
CA LYS A 28 -16.12 4.51 13.47
C LYS A 28 -14.61 4.72 13.51
N GLU A 29 -13.98 4.12 14.52
CA GLU A 29 -12.53 4.06 14.63
C GLU A 29 -11.99 2.63 14.72
N LYS A 30 -10.77 2.43 14.20
CA LYS A 30 -9.95 1.24 14.41
C LYS A 30 -8.63 1.67 15.01
N LYS A 31 -8.32 1.17 16.21
CA LYS A 31 -7.04 1.40 16.91
C LYS A 31 -6.12 0.21 16.69
N GLY A 32 -4.91 0.48 16.23
CA GLY A 32 -3.84 -0.50 16.03
C GLY A 32 -2.49 0.20 16.06
N LYS A 33 -1.60 -0.11 15.11
CA LYS A 33 -0.39 0.71 14.91
C LYS A 33 -0.73 2.14 14.47
N PHE A 34 -1.84 2.28 13.73
CA PHE A 34 -2.42 3.54 13.32
C PHE A 34 -3.83 3.66 13.89
N ARG A 35 -4.27 4.89 14.15
CA ARG A 35 -5.68 5.18 14.38
C ARG A 35 -6.30 5.52 13.03
N ILE A 36 -7.26 4.71 12.61
CA ILE A 36 -7.99 4.89 11.35
C ILE A 36 -9.42 5.26 11.68
N ILE A 37 -9.87 6.38 11.13
CA ILE A 37 -11.24 6.89 11.26
C ILE A 37 -11.92 6.61 9.91
N TYR A 38 -13.11 6.02 9.93
CA TYR A 38 -13.78 5.55 8.70
C TYR A 38 -15.31 5.57 8.82
N SER A 39 -15.98 5.66 7.66
CA SER A 39 -17.45 5.53 7.59
C SER A 39 -17.89 4.12 8.01
N PRO A 40 -18.97 3.95 8.80
CA PRO A 40 -19.52 2.64 9.17
C PRO A 40 -19.91 1.74 8.00
N GLU A 41 -20.26 2.37 6.88
CA GLU A 41 -20.68 1.71 5.65
C GLU A 41 -19.49 1.20 4.84
N LEU A 42 -18.26 1.58 5.22
CA LEU A 42 -17.06 1.11 4.55
C LEU A 42 -16.89 -0.39 4.74
N GLU A 43 -16.68 -1.09 3.63
CA GLU A 43 -16.44 -2.52 3.64
C GLU A 43 -15.13 -2.84 4.39
N LYS A 44 -15.17 -3.90 5.20
CA LYS A 44 -14.06 -4.26 6.10
C LYS A 44 -12.77 -4.58 5.32
N ASP A 45 -12.90 -5.19 4.15
CA ASP A 45 -11.78 -5.54 3.29
C ASP A 45 -11.07 -4.29 2.73
N ILE A 46 -11.81 -3.22 2.39
CA ILE A 46 -11.26 -1.92 2.00
C ILE A 46 -10.47 -1.32 3.16
N LEU A 47 -11.01 -1.37 4.38
CA LEU A 47 -10.32 -0.88 5.57
C LEU A 47 -9.02 -1.66 5.85
N GLU A 48 -9.04 -2.98 5.71
CA GLU A 48 -7.85 -3.82 5.85
C GLU A 48 -6.82 -3.54 4.74
N PHE A 49 -7.27 -3.31 3.51
CA PHE A 49 -6.40 -2.95 2.40
C PHE A 49 -5.75 -1.58 2.62
N TYR A 50 -6.51 -0.58 3.06
CA TYR A 50 -5.98 0.73 3.40
C TYR A 50 -4.91 0.63 4.50
N GLU A 51 -5.20 -0.08 5.59
CA GLU A 51 -4.24 -0.27 6.68
C GLU A 51 -2.95 -0.95 6.20
N LEU A 52 -3.08 -1.95 5.32
CA LEU A 52 -1.94 -2.65 4.74
C LEU A 52 -1.02 -1.71 3.95
N LEU A 53 -1.62 -0.80 3.16
CA LEU A 53 -0.89 0.18 2.35
C LEU A 53 -0.34 1.37 3.17
N LEU A 54 -0.71 1.53 4.44
CA LEU A 54 -0.02 2.48 5.32
C LEU A 54 1.46 2.13 5.52
N ASN A 55 1.85 0.87 5.28
CA ASN A 55 3.26 0.49 5.17
C ASN A 55 3.82 0.94 3.80
N PRO A 56 4.81 1.85 3.75
CA PRO A 56 5.31 2.39 2.50
C PRO A 56 5.96 1.31 1.61
N THR A 57 6.64 0.32 2.19
CA THR A 57 7.24 -0.77 1.41
C THR A 57 6.17 -1.65 0.79
N THR A 58 5.15 -2.02 1.54
CA THR A 58 4.03 -2.83 1.02
C THR A 58 3.31 -2.08 -0.08
N LYS A 59 3.05 -0.78 0.11
CA LYS A 59 2.48 0.09 -0.93
C LYS A 59 3.33 0.11 -2.19
N SER A 60 4.64 0.31 -2.08
CA SER A 60 5.52 0.29 -3.25
C SER A 60 5.47 -1.04 -4.01
N ILE A 61 5.51 -2.19 -3.31
CA ILE A 61 5.40 -3.50 -3.96
C ILE A 61 4.08 -3.64 -4.72
N VAL A 62 2.96 -3.27 -4.09
CA VAL A 62 1.63 -3.37 -4.71
C VAL A 62 1.55 -2.50 -5.97
N ILE A 63 2.01 -1.25 -5.90
CA ILE A 63 2.00 -0.33 -7.05
C ILE A 63 2.89 -0.86 -8.19
N VAL A 64 4.10 -1.34 -7.90
CA VAL A 64 4.97 -1.93 -8.94
C VAL A 64 4.30 -3.14 -9.60
N LEU A 65 3.73 -4.05 -8.81
CA LEU A 65 3.08 -5.25 -9.34
C LEU A 65 1.78 -4.94 -10.09
N LEU A 66 1.07 -3.87 -9.74
CA LEU A 66 -0.08 -3.38 -10.51
C LEU A 66 0.38 -2.85 -11.88
N LYS A 67 1.45 -2.06 -11.92
CA LYS A 67 2.03 -1.50 -13.16
C LYS A 67 2.66 -2.55 -14.06
N SER A 68 3.27 -3.59 -13.48
CA SER A 68 3.99 -4.60 -14.23
C SER A 68 3.06 -5.55 -14.99
N ASN A 69 3.26 -5.71 -16.29
CA ASN A 69 2.57 -6.73 -17.09
C ASN A 69 3.20 -8.12 -16.96
N ILE A 70 4.41 -8.20 -16.41
CA ILE A 70 5.16 -9.44 -16.17
C ILE A 70 5.26 -9.74 -14.68
N GLU A 71 5.56 -11.00 -14.35
CA GLU A 71 5.87 -11.40 -12.98
C GLU A 71 7.27 -10.92 -12.61
N LEU A 72 7.44 -10.35 -11.41
CA LEU A 72 8.72 -9.79 -10.97
C LEU A 72 9.31 -10.62 -9.84
N SER A 73 10.61 -10.85 -9.90
CA SER A 73 11.40 -11.43 -8.81
C SER A 73 11.59 -10.45 -7.66
N GLN A 74 12.00 -10.99 -6.51
CA GLN A 74 12.34 -10.17 -5.34
C GLN A 74 13.50 -9.20 -5.63
N ILE A 75 14.46 -9.58 -6.47
CA ILE A 75 15.61 -8.74 -6.82
C ILE A 75 15.15 -7.56 -7.69
N GLU A 76 14.29 -7.80 -8.67
CA GLU A 76 13.70 -6.75 -9.50
C GLU A 76 12.86 -5.78 -8.65
N LEU A 77 12.05 -6.29 -7.72
CA LEU A 77 11.28 -5.46 -6.80
C LEU A 77 12.19 -4.59 -5.91
N VAL A 78 13.30 -5.15 -5.41
CA VAL A 78 14.32 -4.37 -4.67
C VAL A 78 14.89 -3.26 -5.54
N SER A 79 15.23 -3.56 -6.79
CA SER A 79 15.80 -2.58 -7.72
C SER A 79 14.82 -1.48 -8.09
N ILE A 80 13.54 -1.81 -8.36
CA ILE A 80 12.53 -0.84 -8.82
C ILE A 80 12.05 0.05 -7.68
N THR A 81 11.90 -0.51 -6.47
CA THR A 81 11.35 0.22 -5.31
C THR A 81 12.41 0.91 -4.45
N GLU A 82 13.69 0.61 -4.71
CA GLU A 82 14.85 1.04 -3.92
C GLU A 82 14.74 0.71 -2.42
N LYS A 83 13.99 -0.36 -2.07
CA LYS A 83 13.86 -0.82 -0.69
C LYS A 83 14.84 -1.95 -0.42
N SER A 84 15.27 -2.06 0.83
CA SER A 84 16.17 -3.14 1.23
C SER A 84 15.54 -4.52 1.04
N ASN A 85 16.37 -5.50 0.67
CA ASN A 85 15.94 -6.89 0.46
C ASN A 85 15.14 -7.46 1.65
N PRO A 86 15.55 -7.27 2.94
CA PRO A 86 14.74 -7.72 4.07
C PRO A 86 13.37 -7.04 4.18
N SER A 87 13.23 -5.80 3.69
CA SER A 87 11.95 -5.09 3.69
C SER A 87 11.01 -5.63 2.60
N ILE A 88 11.53 -5.88 1.40
CA ILE A 88 10.78 -6.51 0.32
C ILE A 88 10.34 -7.92 0.70
N SER A 89 11.25 -8.73 1.26
CA SER A 89 10.92 -10.08 1.74
C SER A 89 9.74 -10.08 2.73
N ARG A 90 9.77 -9.20 3.72
CA ARG A 90 8.66 -9.04 4.69
C ARG A 90 7.36 -8.59 4.03
N GLY A 91 7.43 -7.64 3.11
CA GLY A 91 6.26 -7.16 2.36
C GLY A 91 5.63 -8.25 1.50
N LEU A 92 6.44 -9.02 0.78
CA LEU A 92 6.00 -10.16 -0.03
C LEU A 92 5.35 -11.25 0.82
N LYS A 93 5.96 -11.60 1.97
CA LYS A 93 5.38 -12.57 2.91
C LYS A 93 3.98 -12.14 3.36
N LEU A 94 3.83 -10.88 3.76
CA LEU A 94 2.54 -10.32 4.21
C LEU A 94 1.49 -10.33 3.09
N LEU A 95 1.88 -9.96 1.86
CA LEU A 95 0.98 -9.95 0.70
C LEU A 95 0.54 -11.35 0.27
N LEU A 96 1.41 -12.36 0.43
CA LEU A 96 1.08 -13.77 0.21
C LEU A 96 0.09 -14.28 1.27
N GLU A 97 0.35 -13.99 2.56
CA GLU A 97 -0.56 -14.36 3.66
C GLU A 97 -1.96 -13.78 3.46
N LYS A 98 -2.04 -12.53 2.96
CA LYS A 98 -3.30 -11.85 2.62
C LYS A 98 -3.88 -12.25 1.26
N ARG A 99 -3.24 -13.17 0.53
CA ARG A 99 -3.67 -13.66 -0.80
C ARG A 99 -3.88 -12.53 -1.84
N ILE A 100 -3.13 -11.44 -1.73
CA ILE A 100 -3.16 -10.33 -2.70
C ILE A 100 -2.28 -10.66 -3.91
N ILE A 101 -1.16 -11.33 -3.65
CA ILE A 101 -0.23 -11.79 -4.67
C ILE A 101 -0.15 -13.32 -4.67
N ARG A 102 0.38 -13.86 -5.77
CA ARG A 102 0.84 -15.25 -5.88
C ARG A 102 2.32 -15.28 -6.18
N ARG A 103 2.94 -16.39 -5.77
CA ARG A 103 4.34 -16.72 -6.01
C ARG A 103 4.41 -17.82 -7.07
N ASN A 104 5.26 -17.65 -8.06
CA ASN A 104 5.63 -18.68 -9.01
C ASN A 104 7.10 -19.07 -8.77
N TYR A 105 7.38 -20.36 -8.66
CA TYR A 105 8.71 -20.85 -8.31
C TYR A 105 9.47 -21.28 -9.57
N HIS A 106 10.62 -20.67 -9.79
CA HIS A 106 11.53 -20.96 -10.90
C HIS A 106 12.92 -21.15 -10.31
N ALA A 107 13.34 -22.39 -10.05
CA ALA A 107 14.62 -22.64 -9.42
C ALA A 107 15.77 -21.86 -10.12
N PRO A 108 16.61 -21.11 -9.39
CA PRO A 108 16.72 -21.00 -7.93
C PRO A 108 15.90 -19.87 -7.27
N TYR A 109 15.06 -19.14 -8.01
CA TYR A 109 14.33 -17.95 -7.54
C TYR A 109 12.80 -18.10 -7.65
N SER A 110 12.09 -16.99 -7.42
CA SER A 110 10.64 -16.92 -7.57
C SER A 110 10.21 -15.56 -8.07
N THR A 111 9.12 -15.55 -8.80
CA THR A 111 8.47 -14.35 -9.31
C THR A 111 7.10 -14.18 -8.65
N TYR A 112 6.60 -12.94 -8.68
CA TYR A 112 5.40 -12.53 -7.98
C TYR A 112 4.51 -11.72 -8.91
N LYS A 113 3.19 -11.91 -8.78
CA LYS A 113 2.17 -11.10 -9.46
C LYS A 113 0.92 -10.95 -8.60
N ILE A 114 0.16 -9.90 -8.84
CA ILE A 114 -1.16 -9.71 -8.23
C ILE A 114 -2.13 -10.77 -8.75
N ASN A 115 -2.99 -11.25 -7.85
CA ASN A 115 -3.97 -12.29 -8.17
C ASN A 115 -5.10 -11.76 -9.05
N ASN A 116 -5.70 -10.63 -8.64
CA ASN A 116 -6.74 -9.93 -9.37
C ASN A 116 -6.39 -8.44 -9.41
N LYS A 117 -6.00 -7.91 -10.56
CA LYS A 117 -5.61 -6.50 -10.68
C LYS A 117 -6.84 -5.58 -10.60
N GLU A 118 -7.98 -5.98 -11.13
CA GLU A 118 -9.20 -5.16 -11.14
C GLU A 118 -9.69 -4.89 -9.71
N ASP A 119 -9.76 -5.93 -8.87
CA ASP A 119 -10.15 -5.82 -7.45
C ASP A 119 -9.22 -4.87 -6.67
N ILE A 120 -7.91 -5.01 -6.88
CA ILE A 120 -6.92 -4.17 -6.22
C ILE A 120 -7.01 -2.72 -6.73
N PHE A 121 -7.30 -2.51 -8.01
CA PHE A 121 -7.52 -1.17 -8.57
C PHE A 121 -8.79 -0.53 -8.00
N GLU A 122 -9.89 -1.26 -7.86
CA GLU A 122 -11.11 -0.75 -7.25
C GLU A 122 -10.87 -0.34 -5.79
N LYS A 123 -10.16 -1.18 -5.03
CA LYS A 123 -9.75 -0.85 -3.67
C LYS A 123 -8.82 0.36 -3.62
N LEU A 124 -7.91 0.50 -4.57
CA LEU A 124 -7.04 1.66 -4.68
C LEU A 124 -7.83 2.94 -4.95
N HIS A 125 -8.83 2.90 -5.85
CA HIS A 125 -9.72 4.03 -6.11
C HIS A 125 -10.45 4.50 -4.85
N LYS A 126 -10.95 3.57 -4.03
CA LYS A 126 -11.65 3.90 -2.77
C LYS A 126 -10.72 4.40 -1.65
N THR A 127 -9.43 4.06 -1.68
CA THR A 127 -8.50 4.28 -0.54
C THR A 127 -7.43 5.33 -0.79
N TYR A 128 -6.96 5.46 -2.02
CA TYR A 128 -5.94 6.41 -2.48
C TYR A 128 -6.33 6.97 -3.86
N PRO A 129 -7.43 7.73 -3.96
CA PRO A 129 -7.93 8.25 -5.24
C PRO A 129 -6.88 9.08 -5.99
N GLU A 130 -6.00 9.77 -5.28
CA GLU A 130 -4.88 10.52 -5.86
C GLU A 130 -3.89 9.63 -6.61
N ILE A 131 -3.61 8.43 -6.09
CA ILE A 131 -2.75 7.45 -6.75
C ILE A 131 -3.51 6.82 -7.93
N TYR A 132 -4.81 6.54 -7.77
CA TYR A 132 -5.63 5.97 -8.83
C TYR A 132 -5.73 6.91 -10.05
N HIS A 133 -6.06 8.19 -9.83
CA HIS A 133 -6.24 9.16 -10.91
C HIS A 133 -4.92 9.55 -11.60
N ASN A 134 -3.80 9.47 -10.88
CA ASN A 134 -2.47 9.71 -11.42
C ASN A 134 -1.64 8.43 -11.46
N PHE A 135 -2.26 7.28 -11.74
CA PHE A 135 -1.58 6.00 -11.61
C PHE A 135 -0.33 5.92 -12.48
N ASP A 136 -0.39 6.42 -13.70
CA ASP A 136 0.75 6.45 -14.62
C ASP A 136 1.83 7.44 -14.18
N GLY A 137 1.44 8.62 -13.68
CA GLY A 137 2.36 9.65 -13.18
C GLY A 137 2.88 9.43 -11.76
N PHE A 138 2.37 8.44 -11.03
CA PHE A 138 2.91 8.06 -9.72
C PHE A 138 4.25 7.34 -9.89
N GLU A 139 5.32 8.12 -9.98
CA GLU A 139 6.67 7.62 -9.94
C GLU A 139 7.00 7.27 -8.49
N LEU A 140 7.18 5.97 -8.24
CA LEU A 140 7.87 5.52 -7.04
C LEU A 140 9.25 6.18 -7.10
N CYS A 141 9.52 7.10 -6.17
CA CYS A 141 10.66 8.02 -6.15
C CYS A 141 11.85 7.63 -7.05
N TYR A 142 12.21 8.51 -7.98
CA TYR A 142 13.41 8.44 -8.82
C TYR A 142 14.70 8.16 -8.02
N PRO A 143 15.72 7.53 -8.64
CA PRO A 143 15.89 7.38 -10.09
C PRO A 143 15.64 5.98 -10.65
N GLN A 144 14.97 5.93 -11.81
CA GLN A 144 14.83 4.73 -12.64
C GLN A 144 16.19 4.05 -12.86
N PRO A 145 16.38 2.80 -12.37
CA PRO A 145 17.50 1.99 -12.84
C PRO A 145 17.19 1.58 -14.28
N LYS A 146 17.79 2.29 -15.26
CA LYS A 146 17.83 1.92 -16.69
C LYS A 146 18.55 0.59 -16.98
N ILE A 147 18.72 -0.29 -15.99
CA ILE A 147 19.65 -1.42 -16.08
C ILE A 147 18.96 -2.74 -16.41
N PHE A 148 17.63 -2.86 -16.32
CA PHE A 148 16.96 -4.16 -16.51
C PHE A 148 15.84 -4.22 -17.57
N LEU A 149 15.42 -3.10 -18.18
CA LEU A 149 14.32 -3.11 -19.15
C LEU A 149 14.76 -3.20 -20.62
N ASP A 150 16.06 -3.15 -20.92
CA ASP A 150 16.59 -3.12 -22.30
C ASP A 150 17.26 -4.44 -22.77
N ILE A 151 17.18 -5.54 -22.01
CA ILE A 151 17.87 -6.80 -22.37
C ILE A 151 17.01 -7.73 -23.27
N HIS A 152 15.80 -7.31 -23.64
CA HIS A 152 14.95 -8.05 -24.57
C HIS A 152 14.51 -7.16 -25.74
N LYS A 153 15.42 -6.93 -26.68
CA LYS A 153 15.11 -6.56 -28.07
C LYS A 153 15.67 -7.61 -29.02
#